data_AF-A0A4Q3RQV4-F1
#
_entry.id   AF-A0A4Q3RQV4-F1
#
_cell.length_a   1.000
_cell.length_b   1.000
_cell.length_c   1.000
_cell.angle_alpha   90.00
_cell.angle_beta   90.00
_cell.angle_gamma   90.00
#
_symmetry.space_group_name_H-M   'P 1'
#
loop_
_entity.id
_entity.type
_entity.pdbx_description
1 polymer ?
#
loop_
_entity_poly.entity_id
_entity_poly.type
_entity_poly.pdbx_seq_one_letter_code
_entity_poly.pdbx_strand_id
1 'polypeptide(L)'
;DDQVNKDIVSFLSHAGIPMEETNNGRIKEGHEEKTDMSRMNNNKAEIDAAGDDYAANEKDYYDPSTPVKQAPVRVEPKIGRNDPCPCGSGKKFKQCHGKDA
;
A
#
# COMPACT_ATOMS: atom_id res chain seq x y z
N ASP A 1 -4.83 46.99 -10.82
CA ASP A 1 -4.08 45.98 -10.03
C ASP A 1 -4.02 46.29 -8.54
N ASP A 2 -3.60 47.48 -8.12
CA ASP A 2 -3.50 47.82 -6.68
C ASP A 2 -4.80 47.72 -5.88
N GLN A 3 -5.94 47.99 -6.52
CA GLN A 3 -7.24 47.90 -5.86
C GLN A 3 -7.61 46.44 -5.54
N VAL A 4 -7.33 45.51 -6.46
CA VAL A 4 -7.55 44.07 -6.26
C VAL A 4 -6.64 43.54 -5.15
N ASN A 5 -5.38 43.98 -5.10
CA ASN A 5 -4.45 43.58 -4.05
C ASN A 5 -4.92 44.05 -2.65
N LYS A 6 -5.46 45.27 -2.54
CA LYS A 6 -6.03 45.78 -1.29
C LYS A 6 -7.26 44.99 -0.85
N ASP A 7 -8.11 44.60 -1.78
CA ASP A 7 -9.30 43.80 -1.50
C ASP A 7 -8.94 42.38 -1.05
N ILE A 8 -7.94 41.75 -1.68
CA ILE A 8 -7.42 40.43 -1.28
C ILE A 8 -6.81 40.49 0.12
N VAL A 9 -5.99 41.50 0.40
CA VAL A 9 -5.37 41.66 1.74
C VAL A 9 -6.44 41.92 2.79
N SER A 10 -7.43 42.77 2.49
CA SER A 10 -8.56 43.04 3.39
C SER A 10 -9.34 41.77 3.70
N PHE A 11 -9.64 40.95 2.69
CA PHE A 11 -10.33 39.67 2.86
C PHE A 11 -9.52 38.70 3.73
N LEU A 12 -8.23 38.49 3.44
CA LEU A 12 -7.38 37.59 4.22
C LEU A 12 -7.17 38.06 5.66
N SER A 13 -7.16 39.38 5.90
CA SER A 13 -6.98 39.97 7.23
C SER A 13 -8.23 39.88 8.10
N HIS A 14 -9.41 39.90 7.49
CA HIS A 14 -10.71 39.93 8.20
C HIS A 14 -11.48 38.60 8.10
N ALA A 15 -11.03 37.65 7.29
CA ALA A 15 -11.57 36.30 7.25
C ALA A 15 -11.19 35.55 8.53
N GLY A 16 -12.09 35.54 9.50
CA GLY A 16 -12.00 34.62 10.62
C GLY A 16 -12.30 33.20 10.13
N ILE A 17 -11.38 32.25 10.38
CA ILE A 17 -11.77 30.83 10.35
C ILE A 17 -12.80 30.68 11.49
N PRO A 18 -14.02 30.22 11.24
CA PRO A 18 -14.91 29.82 12.31
C PRO A 18 -14.21 28.68 13.05
N MET A 19 -13.52 29.01 14.14
CA MET A 19 -13.16 28.04 15.16
C MET A 19 -14.50 27.58 15.70
N GLU A 20 -14.91 26.37 15.32
CA GLU A 20 -16.09 25.74 15.89
C GLU A 20 -15.99 25.80 17.41
N GLU A 21 -16.72 26.72 18.02
CA GLU A 21 -16.96 26.78 19.46
C GLU A 21 -17.87 25.62 19.92
N THR A 22 -18.03 24.58 19.09
CA THR A 22 -18.94 23.45 19.28
C THR A 22 -18.31 22.11 18.92
N ASN A 23 -17.05 21.88 19.28
CA ASN A 23 -16.67 20.54 19.73
C ASN A 23 -15.49 20.50 20.72
N ASN A 24 -15.58 21.28 21.79
CA ASN A 24 -14.93 20.93 23.06
C ASN A 24 -15.54 19.64 23.70
N GLY A 25 -16.46 18.98 22.99
CA GLY A 25 -17.07 17.71 23.35
C GLY A 25 -16.14 16.53 23.05
N ARG A 26 -15.18 16.31 23.94
CA ARG A 26 -14.44 15.05 24.10
C ARG A 26 -13.66 14.62 22.84
N ILE A 27 -12.46 15.17 22.68
CA ILE A 27 -11.37 14.34 22.16
C ILE A 27 -11.21 13.22 23.19
N LYS A 28 -11.89 12.09 22.99
CA LYS A 28 -11.64 10.88 23.77
C LYS A 28 -10.25 10.44 23.36
N GLU A 29 -9.30 10.57 24.27
CA GLU A 29 -8.00 9.93 24.15
C GLU A 29 -8.25 8.50 23.67
N GLY A 30 -7.77 8.19 22.47
CA GLY A 30 -7.94 6.87 21.89
C GLY A 30 -7.36 5.86 22.89
N HIS A 31 -8.13 4.82 23.21
CA HIS A 31 -7.59 3.68 23.92
C HIS A 31 -6.37 3.18 23.14
N GLU A 32 -5.18 3.22 23.74
CA GLU A 32 -4.03 2.52 23.20
C GLU A 32 -4.33 1.02 23.26
N GLU A 33 -4.82 0.48 22.15
CA GLU A 33 -4.87 -0.97 21.95
C GLU A 33 -3.44 -1.46 21.96
N LYS A 34 -3.05 -2.11 23.06
CA LYS A 34 -1.77 -2.79 23.18
C LYS A 34 -1.78 -3.91 22.15
N THR A 35 -1.21 -3.66 20.98
CA THR A 35 -0.95 -4.70 20.01
C THR A 35 -0.10 -5.74 20.69
N ASP A 36 -0.65 -6.94 20.88
CA ASP A 36 0.06 -8.05 21.49
C ASP A 36 1.22 -8.46 20.57
N MET A 37 2.41 -7.91 20.85
CA MET A 37 3.64 -8.19 20.11
C MET A 37 4.22 -9.57 20.44
N SER A 38 3.55 -10.39 21.26
CA SER A 38 4.00 -11.74 21.66
C SER A 38 4.18 -12.69 20.47
N ARG A 39 3.57 -12.40 19.32
CA ARG A 39 3.72 -13.19 18.09
C ARG A 39 4.69 -12.61 17.06
N MET A 40 5.41 -11.54 17.39
CA MET A 40 6.40 -10.98 16.48
C MET A 40 7.71 -11.78 16.56
N ASN A 41 7.90 -12.71 15.61
CA ASN A 41 9.16 -13.43 15.46
C ASN A 41 10.11 -12.61 14.59
N ASN A 42 11.34 -12.41 15.06
CA ASN A 42 12.39 -11.75 14.29
C ASN A 42 13.09 -12.78 13.39
N ASN A 43 12.80 -12.76 12.10
CA ASN A 43 13.48 -13.60 11.08
C ASN A 43 14.83 -12.99 10.64
N LYS A 44 15.42 -12.09 11.44
CA LYS A 44 16.67 -11.38 11.13
C LYS A 44 17.80 -12.37 10.80
N ALA A 45 17.97 -13.40 11.63
CA ALA A 45 19.00 -14.42 11.43
C ALA A 45 18.73 -15.32 10.22
N GLU A 46 17.46 -15.60 9.88
CA GLU A 46 17.11 -16.37 8.69
C GLU A 46 17.35 -15.56 7.41
N ILE A 47 17.03 -14.27 7.42
CA ILE A 47 17.29 -13.35 6.29
C ILE A 47 18.80 -13.15 6.10
N ASP A 48 19.54 -12.92 7.19
CA ASP A 48 20.99 -12.78 7.13
C ASP A 48 21.66 -14.09 6.65
N ALA A 49 21.09 -15.26 6.95
CA ALA A 49 21.57 -16.56 6.46
C ALA A 49 21.15 -16.87 5.01
N ALA A 50 20.01 -16.36 4.55
CA ALA A 50 19.57 -16.46 3.16
C ALA A 50 20.48 -15.67 2.20
N GLY A 51 21.24 -14.70 2.72
CA GLY A 51 22.12 -13.86 1.91
C GLY A 51 21.36 -12.88 1.02
N ASP A 52 20.10 -12.61 1.36
CA ASP A 52 19.32 -11.50 0.81
C ASP A 52 19.63 -10.25 1.66
N ASP A 53 20.91 -9.90 1.72
CA ASP A 53 21.32 -8.65 2.30
C ASP A 53 20.86 -7.51 1.37
N TYR A 54 20.20 -6.55 1.98
CA TYR A 54 19.72 -5.28 1.43
C TYR A 54 20.88 -4.35 1.01
N ALA A 55 22.07 -4.91 0.78
CA ALA A 55 23.27 -4.26 0.31
C ALA A 55 23.51 -4.70 -1.14
N ALA A 56 23.79 -3.72 -2.00
CA ALA A 56 24.05 -3.92 -3.42
C ALA A 56 24.95 -5.14 -3.67
N ASN A 57 24.34 -6.24 -4.13
CA ASN A 57 25.02 -7.47 -4.47
C ASN A 57 25.89 -7.21 -5.72
N GLU A 58 26.94 -7.98 -5.98
CA GLU A 58 27.64 -7.96 -7.28
C GLU A 58 26.68 -8.15 -8.48
N LYS A 59 25.51 -8.75 -8.25
CA LYS A 59 24.42 -8.89 -9.22
C LYS A 59 23.63 -7.60 -9.51
N ASP A 60 23.79 -6.56 -8.69
CA ASP A 60 23.14 -5.26 -8.88
C ASP A 60 23.99 -4.30 -9.74
N TYR A 61 25.18 -4.71 -10.15
CA TYR A 61 25.99 -3.98 -11.13
C TYR A 61 25.36 -4.12 -12.52
N TYR A 62 24.56 -3.12 -12.90
CA TYR A 62 23.98 -3.02 -14.24
C TYR A 62 25.06 -2.62 -15.26
N ASP A 63 25.66 -3.61 -15.93
CA ASP A 63 26.51 -3.39 -17.10
C ASP A 63 25.62 -3.25 -18.36
N PRO A 64 25.51 -2.03 -18.94
CA PRO A 64 24.71 -1.79 -20.15
C PRO A 64 25.23 -2.54 -21.39
N SER A 65 26.41 -3.17 -21.31
CA SER A 65 27.01 -3.99 -22.38
C SER A 65 26.53 -5.44 -22.36
N THR A 66 25.88 -5.88 -21.27
CA THR A 66 25.37 -7.25 -21.16
C THR A 66 23.97 -7.38 -21.78
N PRO A 67 23.76 -8.29 -22.75
CA PRO A 67 22.43 -8.49 -23.31
C PRO A 67 21.53 -9.17 -22.27
N VAL A 68 20.54 -8.42 -21.77
CA VAL A 68 19.49 -8.94 -20.88
C VAL A 68 18.75 -10.05 -21.63
N LYS A 69 18.94 -11.29 -21.18
CA LYS A 69 18.22 -12.46 -21.72
C LYS A 69 16.75 -12.31 -21.33
N GLN A 70 15.93 -11.81 -22.24
CA GLN A 70 14.48 -11.79 -22.04
C GLN A 70 13.97 -13.22 -22.01
N ALA A 71 13.69 -13.72 -20.81
CA ALA A 71 12.97 -14.97 -20.65
C ALA A 71 11.52 -14.76 -21.12
N PRO A 72 10.93 -15.71 -21.87
CA PRO A 72 9.53 -15.62 -22.24
C PRO A 72 8.66 -15.60 -20.98
N VAL A 73 7.75 -14.63 -20.89
CA VAL A 73 6.74 -14.55 -19.82
C VAL A 73 5.93 -15.85 -19.86
N ARG A 74 6.10 -16.70 -18.85
CA ARG A 74 5.25 -17.88 -18.65
C ARG A 74 3.90 -17.40 -18.12
N VAL A 75 2.96 -17.17 -19.04
CA VAL A 75 1.56 -17.01 -18.67
C VAL A 75 1.06 -18.33 -18.11
N GLU A 76 0.70 -18.34 -16.83
CA GLU A 76 -0.03 -19.45 -16.24
C GLU A 76 -1.35 -19.69 -17.00
N PRO A 77 -1.81 -20.94 -17.10
CA PRO A 77 -3.09 -21.23 -17.73
C PRO A 77 -4.22 -20.47 -17.03
N LYS A 78 -4.93 -19.63 -17.78
CA LYS A 78 -6.10 -18.90 -17.28
C LYS A 78 -7.14 -19.92 -16.80
N ILE A 79 -7.56 -19.80 -15.55
CA ILE A 79 -8.57 -20.69 -14.99
C ILE A 79 -9.90 -20.51 -15.72
N GLY A 80 -10.45 -21.61 -16.23
CA GLY A 80 -11.70 -21.61 -16.95
C GLY A 80 -12.87 -21.35 -16.02
N ARG A 81 -13.94 -20.74 -16.55
CA ARG A 81 -15.17 -20.42 -15.80
C ARG A 81 -15.79 -21.63 -15.08
N ASN A 82 -15.61 -22.83 -15.62
CA ASN A 82 -16.16 -24.08 -15.07
C ASN A 82 -15.17 -24.90 -14.23
N ASP A 83 -13.90 -24.50 -14.15
CA ASP A 83 -12.86 -25.24 -13.42
C ASP A 83 -13.05 -25.12 -11.90
N PRO A 84 -12.48 -26.06 -11.10
CA PRO A 84 -12.51 -25.96 -9.65
C PRO A 84 -11.85 -24.66 -9.18
N CYS A 85 -12.53 -23.94 -8.29
CA CYS A 85 -12.03 -22.66 -7.79
C CYS A 85 -10.77 -22.86 -6.91
N PRO A 86 -9.70 -22.08 -7.11
CA PRO A 86 -8.40 -22.29 -6.44
C PRO A 86 -8.44 -22.00 -4.92
N CYS A 87 -9.53 -21.44 -4.41
CA CYS A 87 -9.76 -21.21 -2.98
C CYS A 87 -10.11 -22.49 -2.19
N GLY A 88 -10.13 -23.67 -2.82
CA GLY A 88 -10.41 -24.94 -2.16
C GLY A 88 -11.87 -25.16 -1.76
N SER A 89 -12.80 -24.30 -2.19
CA SER A 89 -14.23 -24.38 -1.83
C SER A 89 -14.99 -25.55 -2.49
N GLY A 90 -14.36 -26.28 -3.42
CA GLY A 90 -14.99 -27.34 -4.21
C GLY A 90 -16.02 -26.85 -5.24
N LYS A 91 -16.26 -25.54 -5.33
CA LYS A 91 -17.20 -24.92 -6.28
C LYS A 91 -16.51 -24.60 -7.60
N LYS A 92 -17.29 -24.53 -8.69
CA LYS A 92 -16.79 -24.02 -9.99
C LYS A 92 -16.39 -22.55 -9.86
N PHE A 93 -15.35 -22.11 -10.57
CA PHE A 93 -14.82 -20.74 -10.51
C PHE A 93 -15.94 -19.68 -10.64
N LYS A 94 -16.85 -19.85 -11.60
CA LYS A 94 -18.03 -18.97 -11.80
C LYS A 94 -19.03 -18.85 -10.66
N GLN A 95 -19.02 -19.79 -9.73
CA GLN A 95 -19.91 -19.79 -8.57
C GLN A 95 -19.21 -19.33 -7.29
N CYS A 96 -17.94 -18.93 -7.41
CA CYS A 96 -17.11 -18.47 -6.31
C CYS A 96 -16.40 -17.18 -6.74
N HIS A 97 -15.09 -17.20 -6.98
CA HIS A 97 -14.31 -16.00 -7.29
C HIS A 97 -14.56 -15.42 -8.69
N GLY A 98 -15.21 -16.17 -9.58
CA GLY A 98 -15.63 -15.72 -10.91
C GLY A 98 -17.12 -15.41 -11.01
N LYS A 99 -17.82 -15.13 -9.90
CA LYS A 99 -19.25 -14.83 -9.88
C LYS A 99 -19.55 -13.41 -10.38
N ASP A 100 -18.63 -12.47 -10.14
CA ASP A 100 -18.72 -11.05 -10.51
C ASP A 100 -17.66 -10.65 -11.55
N ALA A 101 -16.98 -11.63 -12.15
CA ALA A 101 -15.96 -11.45 -13.19
C ALA A 101 -16.54 -11.62 -14.60
#